data_AF-A0A4V5U9K8-F1
#
_entry.id   AF-A0A4V5U9K8-F1
#
_cell.length_a   1.000
_cell.length_b   1.000
_cell.length_c   1.000
_cell.angle_alpha   90.00
_cell.angle_beta   90.00
_cell.angle_gamma   90.00
#
_symmetry.space_group_name_H-M   'P 1'
#
loop_
_entity.id
_entity.type
_entity.pdbx_description
1 polymer ?
#
loop_
_entity_poly.entity_id
_entity_poly.type
_entity_poly.pdbx_seq_one_letter_code
_entity_poly.pdbx_strand_id
1 'polypeptide(L)'
;MNAIPSIKQRYDLLFPDEVITPQVVTKIEQQLQLQLPDDFKEIALFFNGGLVGGISIFSYANHHPNLIEETLRLRKDTQFPHSLVFLAEPAGSMIVLDTATTPSVIWCDSIDVYRLHDRSFQVAPDTWDTFSDFFAYLLTQEEQEA
;
A
#
# COMPACT_ATOMS: atom_id res chain seq x y z
N MET A 1 10.00 -11.36 4.80
CA MET A 1 8.99 -11.89 3.88
C MET A 1 8.16 -12.98 4.55
N ASN A 2 6.96 -12.59 4.95
CA ASN A 2 5.91 -13.47 5.46
C ASN A 2 5.29 -14.31 4.31
N ALA A 3 4.89 -15.54 4.62
CA ALA A 3 4.32 -16.44 3.62
C ALA A 3 2.86 -16.04 3.30
N ILE A 4 2.58 -15.76 2.03
CA ILE A 4 1.24 -15.34 1.55
C ILE A 4 0.11 -16.29 1.98
N PRO A 5 0.26 -17.64 1.93
CA PRO A 5 -0.81 -18.53 2.40
C PRO A 5 -1.18 -18.33 3.87
N SER A 6 -0.19 -18.03 4.72
CA SER A 6 -0.43 -17.75 6.15
C SER A 6 -1.10 -16.39 6.34
N ILE A 7 -0.70 -15.38 5.57
CA ILE A 7 -1.35 -14.06 5.56
C ILE A 7 -2.82 -14.20 5.16
N LYS A 8 -3.11 -14.93 4.07
CA LYS A 8 -4.47 -15.14 3.60
C LYS A 8 -5.33 -15.83 4.65
N GLN A 9 -4.82 -16.86 5.31
CA GLN A 9 -5.55 -17.55 6.40
C GLN A 9 -5.92 -16.60 7.53
N ARG A 10 -5.01 -15.72 7.95
CA ARG A 10 -5.28 -14.70 8.98
C ARG A 10 -6.33 -13.70 8.50
N TYR A 11 -6.20 -13.23 7.26
CA TYR A 11 -7.17 -12.32 6.64
C TYR A 11 -8.58 -12.91 6.57
N ASP A 12 -8.73 -14.16 6.10
CA ASP A 12 -10.04 -14.82 5.98
C ASP A 12 -10.75 -15.00 7.33
N LEU A 13 -10.01 -15.10 8.44
CA LEU A 13 -10.58 -15.18 9.80
C LEU A 13 -11.18 -13.85 10.26
N LEU A 14 -10.66 -12.73 9.76
CA LEU A 14 -11.08 -11.38 10.13
C LEU A 14 -12.15 -10.83 9.17
N PHE A 15 -12.09 -11.20 7.88
CA PHE A 15 -12.91 -10.63 6.81
C PHE A 15 -13.56 -11.71 5.90
N PRO A 16 -14.60 -12.41 6.36
CA PRO A 16 -15.06 -13.65 5.72
C PRO A 16 -15.78 -13.55 4.36
N ASP A 17 -15.99 -12.39 3.74
CA ASP A 17 -16.93 -12.25 2.61
C ASP A 17 -16.51 -11.28 1.47
N GLU A 18 -15.21 -11.06 1.23
CA GLU A 18 -14.79 -10.14 0.16
C GLU A 18 -14.66 -10.82 -1.22
N VAL A 19 -15.47 -10.36 -2.20
CA VAL A 19 -15.39 -10.82 -3.60
C VAL A 19 -14.43 -9.93 -4.37
N ILE A 20 -13.36 -10.52 -4.90
CA ILE A 20 -12.30 -9.77 -5.58
C ILE A 20 -12.25 -10.10 -7.06
N THR A 21 -12.02 -9.06 -7.87
CA THR A 21 -11.96 -9.17 -9.32
C THR A 21 -10.49 -9.15 -9.77
N PRO A 22 -9.97 -10.20 -10.45
CA PRO A 22 -8.56 -10.32 -10.82
C PRO A 22 -8.01 -9.22 -11.76
N GLN A 23 -8.87 -8.39 -12.35
CA GLN A 23 -8.49 -7.40 -13.36
C GLN A 23 -7.89 -6.11 -12.78
N VAL A 24 -7.91 -5.94 -11.46
CA VAL A 24 -7.57 -4.68 -10.80
C VAL A 24 -6.07 -4.37 -10.87
N VAL A 25 -5.20 -5.36 -10.64
CA VAL A 25 -3.73 -5.19 -10.70
C VAL A 25 -3.27 -4.70 -12.06
N THR A 26 -3.73 -5.35 -13.14
CA THR A 26 -3.37 -4.98 -14.52
C THR A 26 -3.75 -3.53 -14.82
N LYS A 27 -4.91 -3.08 -14.31
CA LYS A 27 -5.34 -1.69 -14.47
C LYS A 27 -4.38 -0.73 -13.76
N ILE A 28 -3.97 -1.03 -12.53
CA ILE A 28 -3.04 -0.20 -11.76
C ILE A 28 -1.71 -0.07 -12.50
N GLU A 29 -1.10 -1.18 -12.91
CA GLU A 29 0.18 -1.18 -13.64
C GLU A 29 0.10 -0.39 -14.96
N GLN A 30 -0.99 -0.55 -15.72
CA GLN A 30 -1.20 0.17 -16.98
C GLN A 30 -1.37 1.67 -16.78
N GLN A 31 -2.21 2.09 -15.82
CA GLN A 31 -2.51 3.50 -15.61
C GLN A 31 -1.37 4.24 -14.92
N LEU A 32 -0.65 3.58 -14.00
CA LEU A 32 0.51 4.17 -13.32
C LEU A 32 1.82 3.98 -14.08
N GLN A 33 1.82 3.20 -15.17
CA GLN A 33 2.98 2.91 -16.02
C GLN A 33 4.17 2.35 -15.23
N LEU A 34 3.91 1.37 -14.37
CA LEU A 34 4.91 0.70 -13.52
C LEU A 34 4.61 -0.79 -13.40
N GLN A 35 5.50 -1.52 -12.74
CA GLN A 35 5.26 -2.90 -12.34
C GLN A 35 5.12 -2.96 -10.82
N LEU A 36 4.09 -3.65 -10.34
CA LEU A 36 3.88 -3.88 -8.91
C LEU A 36 4.72 -5.08 -8.43
N PRO A 37 5.17 -5.08 -7.17
CA PRO A 37 5.83 -6.24 -6.57
C PRO A 37 4.95 -7.49 -6.58
N ASP A 38 5.54 -8.66 -6.73
CA ASP A 38 4.79 -9.92 -6.86
C ASP A 38 3.94 -10.24 -5.61
N ASP A 39 4.46 -9.91 -4.43
CA ASP A 39 3.74 -10.08 -3.17
C ASP A 39 2.52 -9.14 -3.04
N PHE A 40 2.62 -7.92 -3.57
CA PHE A 40 1.46 -7.03 -3.72
C PHE A 40 0.40 -7.66 -4.63
N LYS A 41 0.82 -8.23 -5.78
CA LYS A 41 -0.09 -8.86 -6.74
C LYS A 41 -0.80 -10.06 -6.13
N GLU A 42 -0.09 -10.88 -5.37
CA GLU A 42 -0.66 -12.03 -4.67
C GLU A 42 -1.65 -11.61 -3.58
N ILE A 43 -1.33 -10.58 -2.79
CA ILE A 43 -2.25 -10.04 -1.79
C ILE A 43 -3.48 -9.41 -2.44
N ALA A 44 -3.31 -8.75 -3.59
CA ALA A 44 -4.40 -8.16 -4.35
C ALA A 44 -5.42 -9.18 -4.89
N LEU A 45 -5.14 -10.49 -4.82
CA LEU A 45 -6.11 -11.55 -5.13
C LEU A 45 -7.15 -11.75 -4.03
N PHE A 46 -6.86 -11.33 -2.80
CA PHE A 46 -7.73 -11.48 -1.63
C PHE A 46 -7.90 -10.20 -0.79
N PHE A 47 -7.31 -9.08 -1.20
CA PHE A 47 -7.54 -7.76 -0.60
C PHE A 47 -7.60 -6.67 -1.68
N ASN A 48 -8.57 -5.75 -1.65
CA ASN A 48 -8.74 -4.68 -2.66
C ASN A 48 -8.59 -3.24 -2.15
N GLY A 49 -8.00 -3.06 -0.97
CA GLY A 49 -8.05 -1.80 -0.23
C GLY A 49 -9.20 -1.79 0.78
N GLY A 50 -9.20 -0.83 1.71
CA GLY A 50 -10.13 -0.81 2.83
C GLY A 50 -9.44 -0.59 4.17
N LEU A 51 -10.21 -0.68 5.25
CA LEU A 51 -9.71 -0.54 6.62
C LEU A 51 -9.11 -1.86 7.09
N VAL A 52 -7.82 -1.84 7.46
CA VAL A 52 -7.13 -2.98 8.08
C VAL A 52 -6.01 -2.46 8.98
N GLY A 53 -5.94 -2.96 10.21
CA GLY A 53 -4.97 -2.54 11.22
C GLY A 53 -5.09 -1.04 11.56
N GLY A 54 -6.32 -0.52 11.59
CA GLY A 54 -6.58 0.91 11.80
C GLY A 54 -6.20 1.83 10.63
N ILE A 55 -5.69 1.29 9.51
CA ILE A 55 -5.27 2.06 8.34
C ILE A 55 -6.28 1.89 7.20
N SER A 56 -6.77 3.01 6.68
CA SER A 56 -7.59 3.04 5.47
C SER A 56 -6.69 3.04 4.23
N ILE A 57 -6.43 1.85 3.70
CA ILE A 57 -5.71 1.68 2.43
C ILE A 57 -6.64 2.07 1.27
N PHE A 58 -6.14 2.87 0.34
CA PHE A 58 -6.91 3.32 -0.82
C PHE A 58 -7.42 2.14 -1.64
N SER A 59 -8.62 2.29 -2.19
CA SER A 59 -9.22 1.23 -2.99
C SER A 59 -8.41 1.00 -4.26
N TYR A 60 -8.18 -0.27 -4.57
CA TYR A 60 -7.55 -0.72 -5.80
C TYR A 60 -8.58 -0.65 -6.95
N ALA A 61 -9.86 -0.82 -6.62
CA ALA A 61 -11.00 -0.72 -7.54
C ALA A 61 -11.53 0.72 -7.65
N ASN A 62 -12.66 0.94 -8.33
CA ASN A 62 -13.17 2.28 -8.66
C ASN A 62 -13.85 3.03 -7.49
N HIS A 63 -13.57 2.66 -6.24
CA HIS A 63 -14.12 3.37 -5.09
C HIS A 63 -13.15 4.45 -4.62
N HIS A 64 -13.67 5.62 -4.22
CA HIS A 64 -12.83 6.70 -3.71
C HIS A 64 -12.66 6.57 -2.18
N PRO A 65 -11.49 6.95 -1.63
CA PRO A 65 -10.28 7.33 -2.36
C PRO A 65 -9.65 6.13 -3.10
N ASN A 66 -9.25 6.35 -4.36
CA ASN A 66 -8.70 5.33 -5.25
C ASN A 66 -7.19 5.48 -5.38
N LEU A 67 -6.46 4.38 -5.27
CA LEU A 67 -5.00 4.34 -5.30
C LEU A 67 -4.39 4.97 -6.56
N ILE A 68 -5.02 4.78 -7.72
CA ILE A 68 -4.52 5.31 -9.00
C ILE A 68 -4.68 6.82 -9.02
N GLU A 69 -5.87 7.32 -8.70
CA GLU A 69 -6.17 8.76 -8.70
C GLU A 69 -5.31 9.52 -7.68
N GLU A 70 -5.18 8.99 -6.47
CA GLU A 70 -4.36 9.61 -5.42
C GLU A 70 -2.87 9.62 -5.79
N THR A 71 -2.38 8.55 -6.41
CA THR A 71 -1.00 8.53 -6.92
C THR A 71 -0.79 9.54 -8.05
N LEU A 72 -1.72 9.63 -9.01
CA LEU A 72 -1.64 10.58 -10.12
C LEU A 72 -1.77 12.04 -9.64
N ARG A 73 -2.60 12.28 -8.63
CA ARG A 73 -2.72 13.58 -7.96
C ARG A 73 -1.37 14.02 -7.39
N LEU A 74 -0.71 13.16 -6.62
CA LEU A 74 0.62 13.49 -6.08
C LEU A 74 1.66 13.71 -7.18
N ARG A 75 1.66 12.92 -8.25
CA ARG A 75 2.58 13.12 -9.40
C ARG A 75 2.36 14.44 -10.12
N LYS A 76 1.12 14.93 -10.15
CA LYS A 76 0.78 16.20 -10.77
C LYS A 76 1.18 17.39 -9.91
N ASP A 77 0.92 17.28 -8.61
CA ASP A 77 1.04 18.40 -7.67
C ASP A 77 2.43 18.47 -7.01
N THR A 78 3.19 17.39 -7.06
CA THR A 78 4.51 17.25 -6.43
C THR A 78 5.49 16.51 -7.36
N GLN A 79 6.79 16.54 -7.05
CA GLN A 79 7.80 15.72 -7.74
C GLN A 79 7.76 14.24 -7.30
N PHE A 80 6.54 13.69 -7.11
CA PHE A 80 6.35 12.32 -6.64
C PHE A 80 7.00 11.32 -7.61
N PRO A 81 7.96 10.49 -7.17
CA PRO A 81 8.68 9.59 -8.06
C PRO A 81 7.74 8.60 -8.77
N HIS A 82 8.03 8.30 -10.05
CA HIS A 82 7.24 7.36 -10.85
C HIS A 82 7.30 5.91 -10.34
N SER A 83 8.35 5.54 -9.59
CA SER A 83 8.46 4.24 -8.94
C SER A 83 7.61 4.12 -7.67
N LEU A 84 7.05 5.22 -7.17
CA LEU A 84 6.22 5.19 -5.99
C LEU A 84 4.73 5.09 -6.35
N VAL A 85 4.00 4.42 -5.46
CA VAL A 85 2.55 4.32 -5.41
C VAL A 85 2.08 4.81 -4.04
N PHE A 86 1.05 5.66 -4.02
CA PHE A 86 0.50 6.20 -2.78
C PHE A 86 -0.56 5.24 -2.23
N LEU A 87 -0.31 4.62 -1.09
CA LEU A 87 -1.15 3.56 -0.53
C LEU A 87 -2.23 4.07 0.43
N ALA A 88 -1.91 5.05 1.27
CA ALA A 88 -2.81 5.56 2.30
C ALA A 88 -2.35 6.92 2.84
N GLU A 89 -3.29 7.72 3.34
CA GLU A 89 -3.04 9.01 4.00
C GLU A 89 -3.62 9.02 5.43
N PRO A 90 -2.95 8.37 6.41
CA PRO A 90 -3.34 8.51 7.82
C PRO A 90 -3.14 9.95 8.31
N ALA A 91 -3.75 10.32 9.44
CA ALA A 91 -3.65 11.68 9.96
C ALA A 91 -2.18 12.10 10.19
N GLY A 92 -1.73 13.13 9.47
CA GLY A 92 -0.37 13.69 9.58
C GLY A 92 0.74 12.82 8.96
N SER A 93 0.41 11.75 8.25
CA SER A 93 1.41 10.86 7.65
C SER A 93 0.96 10.32 6.31
N MET A 94 1.85 9.62 5.63
CA MET A 94 1.57 8.96 4.37
C MET A 94 2.27 7.61 4.30
N ILE A 95 1.66 6.69 3.58
CA ILE A 95 2.22 5.36 3.32
C ILE A 95 2.37 5.20 1.81
N VAL A 96 3.58 4.85 1.38
CA VAL A 96 3.91 4.66 -0.04
C VAL A 96 4.54 3.30 -0.27
N LEU A 97 4.31 2.76 -1.47
CA LEU A 97 4.97 1.57 -2.00
C LEU A 97 6.03 1.99 -3.02
N ASP A 98 7.28 1.66 -2.78
CA ASP A 98 8.38 1.76 -3.74
C ASP A 98 8.51 0.46 -4.53
N THR A 99 8.25 0.54 -5.83
CA THR A 99 8.29 -0.63 -6.72
C THR A 99 9.65 -0.87 -7.34
N ALA A 100 10.61 0.03 -7.14
CA ALA A 100 11.94 -0.04 -7.74
C ALA A 100 13.02 -0.48 -6.74
N THR A 101 12.84 -0.22 -5.44
CA THR A 101 13.87 -0.49 -4.44
C THR A 101 13.31 -1.04 -3.13
N THR A 102 14.22 -1.54 -2.29
CA THR A 102 13.95 -1.97 -0.92
C THR A 102 14.44 -0.87 0.06
N PRO A 103 13.74 -0.60 1.18
CA PRO A 103 12.44 -1.15 1.57
C PRO A 103 11.32 -0.77 0.60
N SER A 104 10.40 -1.71 0.36
CA SER A 104 9.29 -1.52 -0.58
C SER A 104 8.13 -0.75 0.02
N VAL A 105 7.95 -0.71 1.34
CA VAL A 105 6.92 0.16 1.96
C VAL A 105 7.59 1.15 2.90
N ILE A 106 7.18 2.41 2.79
CA ILE A 106 7.67 3.52 3.62
C ILE A 106 6.46 4.24 4.20
N TRP A 107 6.42 4.37 5.52
CA TRP A 107 5.48 5.20 6.25
C TRP A 107 6.24 6.39 6.84
N CYS A 108 5.97 7.57 6.31
CA CYS A 108 6.63 8.81 6.72
C CYS A 108 5.63 9.91 7.06
N ASP A 109 6.12 11.00 7.66
CA ASP A 109 5.33 12.21 7.87
C ASP A 109 4.88 12.82 6.52
N SER A 110 3.68 13.38 6.47
CA SER A 110 3.13 13.95 5.22
C SER A 110 3.91 15.18 4.74
N ILE A 111 4.64 15.87 5.64
CA ILE A 111 5.53 16.98 5.25
C ILE A 111 6.73 16.51 4.42
N ASP A 112 7.06 15.22 4.49
CA ASP A 112 8.22 14.64 3.79
C ASP A 112 7.88 14.15 2.38
N VAL A 113 6.67 14.41 1.87
CA VAL A 113 6.25 14.06 0.49
C VAL A 113 7.25 14.53 -0.58
N TYR A 114 7.87 15.70 -0.39
CA TYR A 114 8.86 16.26 -1.33
C TYR A 114 10.26 15.63 -1.20
N ARG A 115 10.53 14.89 -0.12
CA ARG A 115 11.82 14.26 0.24
C ARG A 115 11.84 12.76 -0.05
N LEU A 116 10.75 12.21 -0.58
CA LEU A 116 10.67 10.80 -0.95
C LEU A 116 11.70 10.39 -2.01
N HIS A 117 12.03 11.31 -2.92
CA HIS A 117 12.93 11.03 -4.04
C HIS A 117 14.38 10.77 -3.62
N ASP A 118 14.88 11.50 -2.63
CA ASP A 118 16.26 11.42 -2.12
C ASP A 118 16.34 10.77 -0.73
N ARG A 119 15.19 10.37 -0.18
CA ARG A 119 15.04 9.75 1.14
C ARG A 119 15.62 10.61 2.26
N SER A 120 15.58 11.94 2.09
CA SER A 120 16.09 12.93 3.07
C SER A 120 15.04 13.30 4.13
N PHE A 121 14.43 12.29 4.75
CA PHE A 121 13.36 12.45 5.75
C PHE A 121 13.81 13.28 6.96
N GLN A 122 12.88 14.07 7.52
CA GLN A 122 13.17 14.84 8.75
C GLN A 122 13.22 13.94 9.97
N VAL A 123 12.35 12.94 10.00
CA VAL A 123 12.29 11.89 11.00
C VAL A 123 12.45 10.56 10.27
N ALA A 124 13.18 9.61 10.88
CA ALA A 124 13.32 8.28 10.29
C ALA A 124 11.93 7.65 10.09
N PRO A 125 11.58 7.22 8.87
CA PRO A 125 10.29 6.59 8.61
C PRO A 125 10.26 5.15 9.11
N ASP A 126 9.06 4.62 9.32
CA ASP A 126 8.86 3.19 9.47
C ASP A 126 8.90 2.53 8.09
N THR A 127 9.57 1.38 7.98
CA THR A 127 9.81 0.74 6.68
C THR A 127 9.66 -0.76 6.74
N TRP A 128 9.17 -1.34 5.65
CA TRP A 128 9.08 -2.79 5.45
C TRP A 128 9.74 -3.19 4.15
N ASP A 129 10.53 -4.26 4.18
CA ASP A 129 11.27 -4.75 3.01
C ASP A 129 10.33 -5.18 1.87
N THR A 130 9.14 -5.71 2.20
CA THR A 130 8.15 -6.19 1.24
C THR A 130 6.74 -5.72 1.62
N PHE A 131 5.82 -5.71 0.66
CA PHE A 131 4.41 -5.38 0.92
C PHE A 131 3.75 -6.43 1.83
N SER A 132 4.13 -7.71 1.70
CA SER A 132 3.65 -8.78 2.57
C SER A 132 4.04 -8.57 4.03
N ASP A 133 5.23 -8.01 4.30
CA ASP A 133 5.68 -7.72 5.66
C ASP A 133 4.86 -6.58 6.28
N PHE A 134 4.56 -5.55 5.50
CA PHE A 134 3.67 -4.47 5.91
C PHE A 134 2.23 -4.97 6.14
N PHE A 135 1.67 -5.76 5.23
CA PHE A 135 0.31 -6.27 5.35
C PHE A 135 0.16 -7.23 6.54
N ALA A 136 1.17 -8.07 6.81
CA ALA A 136 1.20 -8.92 8.00
C ALA A 136 1.25 -8.11 9.30
N TYR A 137 1.91 -6.94 9.29
CA TYR A 137 1.87 -5.99 10.40
C TYR A 137 0.45 -5.44 10.61
N LEU A 138 -0.25 -5.02 9.56
CA LEU A 138 -1.64 -4.52 9.67
C LEU A 138 -2.58 -5.57 10.26
N LEU A 139 -2.50 -6.83 9.80
CA LEU A 139 -3.30 -7.92 10.38
C LEU A 139 -2.99 -8.14 11.87
N THR A 140 -1.73 -7.96 12.26
CA THR A 140 -1.35 -8.07 13.68
C THR A 140 -1.97 -6.97 14.52
N GLN A 141 -2.11 -5.75 13.98
CA GLN A 141 -2.83 -4.67 14.66
C GLN A 141 -4.32 -5.00 14.78
N GLU A 142 -4.95 -5.48 13.71
CA GLU A 142 -6.36 -5.87 13.72
C GLU A 142 -6.64 -6.97 14.76
N GLU A 143 -5.78 -7.99 14.84
CA GLU A 143 -5.86 -9.08 15.82
C GLU A 143 -5.69 -8.63 17.28
N GLN A 144 -5.02 -7.50 17.53
CA GLN A 144 -4.85 -6.95 18.88
C GLN A 144 -6.03 -6.08 19.31
N GLU A 145 -6.80 -5.56 18.36
CA GLU A 145 -7.98 -4.73 18.59
C GLU A 145 -9.30 -5.51 18.61
N ALA A 146 -9.32 -6.75 18.09
CA ALA A 146 -10.46 -7.67 18.08
C ALA A 146 -10.69 -8.39 19.42
#